data_AF-A0A8C0W4D2-F1
#
_entry.id   AF-A0A8C0W4D2-F1
#
_cell.length_a   1.000
_cell.length_b   1.000
_cell.length_c   1.000
_cell.angle_alpha   90.00
_cell.angle_beta   90.00
_cell.angle_gamma   90.00
#
_symmetry.space_group_name_H-M   'P 1'
#
loop_
_entity.id
_entity.type
_entity.pdbx_description
1 polymer ?
#
loop_
_entity_poly.entity_id
_entity_poly.type
_entity_poly.pdbx_seq_one_letter_code
_entity_poly.pdbx_strand_id
1 'polypeptide(L)'
;MSQPDVLLLVQECLKNSDSFTDVDADFHARVPVVVCREKQSGLLCKVSAGNENACLTTKHLTALGKLEPKLVPLVIAFRYWAKLCSIDHPEEGGLPPYVFALMAIFFLQQRKEPLLPVYLGSWV
;
A
#
# COMPACT_ATOMS: atom_id res chain seq x y z
N MET A 1 -17.11 -5.51 19.68
CA MET A 1 -17.31 -5.89 18.28
C MET A 1 -16.00 -6.44 17.78
N SER A 2 -15.97 -7.66 17.23
CA SER A 2 -14.74 -8.25 16.70
C SER A 2 -14.39 -7.63 15.33
N GLN A 3 -13.14 -7.76 14.88
CA GLN A 3 -12.72 -7.23 13.58
C GLN A 3 -13.56 -7.77 12.39
N PRO A 4 -13.92 -9.08 12.35
CA PRO A 4 -14.85 -9.60 11.35
C PRO A 4 -16.24 -8.94 11.38
N ASP A 5 -16.82 -8.72 12.57
CA ASP A 5 -18.13 -8.09 12.71
C ASP A 5 -18.14 -6.66 12.13
N VAL A 6 -17.05 -5.91 12.35
CA VAL A 6 -16.88 -4.57 11.80
C VAL A 6 -16.87 -4.60 10.27
N LEU A 7 -16.14 -5.54 9.65
CA LEU A 7 -16.05 -5.63 8.20
C LEU A 7 -17.36 -6.10 7.55
N LEU A 8 -18.11 -6.99 8.21
CA LEU A 8 -19.45 -7.38 7.78
C LEU A 8 -20.41 -6.19 7.77
N LEU A 9 -20.41 -5.39 8.84
CA LEU A 9 -21.22 -4.17 8.92
C LEU A 9 -20.81 -3.17 7.83
N VAL A 10 -19.51 -2.97 7.61
CA VAL A 10 -19.01 -2.07 6.55
C VAL A 10 -19.47 -2.57 5.17
N GLN A 11 -19.42 -3.88 4.90
CA GLN A 11 -19.90 -4.44 3.64
C GLN A 11 -21.38 -4.14 3.42
N GLU A 12 -22.21 -4.30 4.45
CA GLU A 12 -23.64 -3.98 4.39
C GLU A 12 -23.87 -2.48 4.14
N CYS A 13 -23.17 -1.61 4.86
CA CYS A 13 -23.25 -0.16 4.65
C CYS A 13 -22.84 0.25 3.23
N LEU A 14 -21.78 -0.34 2.67
CA LEU A 14 -21.32 -0.04 1.32
C LEU A 14 -22.29 -0.56 0.26
N LYS A 15 -22.92 -1.73 0.45
CA LYS A 15 -23.95 -2.27 -0.45
C LYS A 15 -25.19 -1.39 -0.50
N ASN A 16 -25.57 -0.79 0.64
CA ASN A 16 -26.72 0.09 0.74
C ASN A 16 -26.44 1.54 0.32
N SER A 17 -25.20 1.85 -0.08
CA SER A 17 -24.82 3.20 -0.48
C SER A 17 -24.96 3.39 -1.99
N ASP A 18 -25.58 4.51 -2.39
CA ASP A 18 -25.65 4.91 -3.79
C ASP A 18 -24.30 5.36 -4.37
N SER A 19 -23.24 5.48 -3.55
CA SER A 19 -21.92 5.94 -4.01
C SER A 19 -21.00 4.82 -4.49
N PHE A 20 -21.33 3.55 -4.22
CA PHE A 20 -20.46 2.41 -4.50
C PHE A 20 -21.16 1.34 -5.35
N THR A 21 -20.38 0.61 -6.13
CA THR A 21 -20.77 -0.58 -6.90
C THR A 21 -19.79 -1.71 -6.63
N ASP A 22 -20.09 -2.90 -7.18
CA ASP A 22 -19.19 -4.06 -7.17
C ASP A 22 -18.67 -4.38 -5.76
N VAL A 23 -19.55 -4.31 -4.76
CA VAL A 23 -19.18 -4.53 -3.36
C VAL A 23 -19.03 -6.02 -3.08
N ASP A 24 -17.81 -6.43 -2.77
CA ASP A 24 -17.43 -7.80 -2.44
C ASP A 24 -16.58 -7.85 -1.17
N ALA A 25 -16.41 -9.04 -0.59
CA ALA A 25 -15.60 -9.25 0.60
C ALA A 25 -14.57 -10.36 0.37
N ASP A 26 -13.31 -10.05 0.64
CA ASP A 26 -12.22 -11.02 0.67
C ASP A 26 -11.71 -11.14 2.10
N PHE A 27 -12.33 -12.07 2.84
CA PHE A 27 -11.97 -12.35 4.23
C PHE A 27 -10.95 -13.50 4.35
N HIS A 28 -10.57 -14.14 3.24
CA HIS A 28 -9.58 -15.22 3.22
C HIS A 28 -8.16 -14.71 2.93
N ALA A 29 -8.04 -13.51 2.36
CA ALA A 29 -6.76 -12.83 2.23
C ALA A 29 -6.04 -12.64 3.58
N ARG A 30 -4.71 -12.50 3.52
CA ARG A 30 -3.86 -12.24 4.69
C ARG A 30 -4.33 -11.03 5.52
N VAL A 31 -4.90 -10.03 4.86
CA VAL A 31 -5.59 -8.90 5.49
C VAL A 31 -7.03 -8.92 5.00
N PRO A 32 -8.01 -9.23 5.87
CA PRO A 32 -9.41 -9.21 5.50
C PRO A 32 -9.83 -7.82 5.01
N VAL A 33 -10.49 -7.77 3.85
CA VAL A 33 -10.92 -6.53 3.23
C VAL A 33 -12.33 -6.62 2.64
N VAL A 34 -13.02 -5.48 2.63
CA VAL A 34 -14.19 -5.25 1.76
C VAL A 34 -13.71 -4.49 0.53
N VAL A 35 -14.01 -5.01 -0.65
CA VAL A 35 -13.66 -4.40 -1.93
C VAL A 35 -14.90 -3.72 -2.50
N CYS A 36 -14.78 -2.51 -3.02
CA CYS A 36 -15.86 -1.83 -3.73
C CYS A 36 -15.29 -0.90 -4.81
N ARG A 37 -16.14 -0.47 -5.73
CA ARG A 37 -15.80 0.56 -6.72
C ARG A 37 -16.59 1.82 -6.42
N GLU A 38 -15.91 2.95 -6.30
CA GLU A 38 -16.57 4.25 -6.13
C GLU A 38 -17.11 4.72 -7.49
N LYS A 39 -18.41 5.08 -7.55
CA LYS A 39 -19.14 5.25 -8.82
C LYS A 39 -18.63 6.42 -9.67
N GLN A 40 -18.17 7.50 -9.04
CA GLN A 40 -17.84 8.75 -9.75
C GLN A 40 -16.45 8.70 -10.40
N SER A 41 -15.46 8.26 -9.65
CA SER A 41 -14.06 8.13 -10.06
C SER A 41 -13.77 6.79 -10.73
N GLY A 42 -14.61 5.78 -10.51
CA GLY A 42 -14.37 4.41 -10.95
C GLY A 42 -13.21 3.73 -10.22
N LEU A 43 -12.68 4.33 -9.15
CA LEU A 43 -11.54 3.78 -8.41
C LEU A 43 -11.95 2.56 -7.59
N LEU A 44 -11.06 1.56 -7.57
CA LEU A 44 -11.19 0.39 -6.72
C LEU A 44 -10.73 0.74 -5.30
N CYS A 45 -11.61 0.55 -4.34
CA CYS A 45 -11.36 0.74 -2.92
C CYS A 45 -11.23 -0.62 -2.22
N LYS A 46 -10.20 -0.77 -1.38
CA LYS A 46 -10.05 -1.91 -0.47
C LYS A 46 -10.09 -1.40 0.96
N VAL A 47 -11.10 -1.79 1.73
CA VAL A 47 -11.34 -1.33 3.10
C VAL A 47 -10.95 -2.42 4.08
N SER A 48 -9.89 -2.18 4.86
CA SER A 48 -9.44 -3.06 5.96
C SER A 48 -9.74 -2.43 7.33
N ALA A 49 -9.83 -3.25 8.37
CA ALA A 49 -9.93 -2.78 9.76
C ALA A 49 -8.65 -3.14 10.56
N GLY A 50 -8.20 -2.25 11.44
CA GLY A 50 -7.10 -2.52 12.37
C GLY A 50 -5.70 -2.67 11.75
N ASN A 51 -5.48 -2.24 10.50
CA ASN A 51 -4.19 -2.39 9.81
C ASN A 51 -3.19 -1.28 10.19
N GLU A 52 -2.84 -1.20 11.48
CA GLU A 52 -1.97 -0.15 12.03
C GLU A 52 -0.57 -0.16 11.42
N ASN A 53 -0.02 -1.35 11.16
CA ASN A 53 1.29 -1.50 10.55
C ASN A 53 1.34 -0.87 9.15
N ALA A 54 0.32 -1.08 8.30
CA ALA A 54 0.26 -0.43 6.99
C ALA A 54 0.16 1.10 7.10
N CYS A 55 -0.56 1.60 8.10
CA CYS A 55 -0.63 3.04 8.39
C CYS A 55 0.74 3.59 8.80
N LEU A 56 1.49 2.90 9.67
CA LEU A 56 2.85 3.29 10.07
C LEU A 56 3.82 3.24 8.90
N THR A 57 3.77 2.20 8.06
CA THR A 57 4.56 2.12 6.83
C THR A 57 4.26 3.29 5.90
N THR A 58 2.99 3.61 5.68
CA THR A 58 2.59 4.75 4.83
C THR A 58 3.12 6.07 5.36
N LYS A 59 3.01 6.31 6.67
CA LYS A 59 3.57 7.51 7.33
C LYS A 59 5.08 7.59 7.12
N HIS A 60 5.80 6.50 7.32
CA HIS A 60 7.25 6.44 7.15
C HIS A 60 7.68 6.71 5.70
N LEU A 61 7.09 6.02 4.72
CA LEU A 61 7.38 6.23 3.30
C LEU A 61 7.05 7.67 2.86
N THR A 62 5.96 8.24 3.37
CA THR A 62 5.58 9.63 3.10
C THR A 62 6.63 10.61 3.66
N ALA A 63 7.12 10.38 4.87
CA ALA A 63 8.16 11.22 5.47
C ALA A 63 9.46 11.18 4.65
N LEU A 64 9.90 9.99 4.21
CA LEU A 64 11.07 9.85 3.36
C LEU A 64 10.87 10.50 1.99
N GLY A 65 9.69 10.37 1.38
CA GLY A 65 9.36 11.01 0.10
C GLY A 65 9.34 12.54 0.17
N LYS A 66 9.02 13.12 1.33
CA LYS A 66 9.15 14.56 1.58
C LYS A 66 10.59 15.00 1.81
N LEU A 67 11.42 14.11 2.37
CA LEU A 67 12.83 14.38 2.68
C LEU A 67 13.70 14.40 1.41
N GLU A 68 13.51 13.46 0.50
CA GLU A 68 14.26 13.36 -0.76
C GLU A 68 13.32 13.43 -1.97
N PRO A 69 13.27 14.59 -2.68
CA PRO A 69 12.39 14.79 -3.83
C PRO A 69 12.59 13.79 -4.98
N LYS A 70 13.77 13.19 -5.11
CA LYS A 70 14.07 12.18 -6.15
C LYS A 70 13.50 10.79 -5.83
N LEU A 71 13.13 10.53 -4.58
CA LEU A 71 12.63 9.22 -4.17
C LEU A 71 11.32 8.87 -4.87
N VAL A 72 10.33 9.78 -4.87
CA VAL A 72 9.00 9.49 -5.44
C VAL A 72 9.07 9.21 -6.94
N PRO A 73 9.72 10.03 -7.79
CA PRO A 73 9.90 9.71 -9.20
C PRO A 73 10.64 8.38 -9.44
N LEU A 74 11.67 8.09 -8.65
CA LEU A 74 12.42 6.83 -8.74
C LEU A 74 11.52 5.62 -8.45
N VAL A 75 10.72 5.68 -7.38
CA VAL A 75 9.79 4.60 -7.01
C VAL A 75 8.73 4.40 -8.09
N ILE A 76 8.18 5.48 -8.66
CA ILE A 76 7.20 5.40 -9.75
C ILE A 76 7.81 4.74 -10.98
N ALA A 77 9.00 5.19 -11.42
CA ALA A 77 9.68 4.61 -12.57
C ALA A 77 10.03 3.13 -12.35
N PHE A 78 10.55 2.80 -11.17
CA PHE A 78 10.96 1.44 -10.84
C PHE A 78 9.76 0.48 -10.75
N ARG A 79 8.65 0.92 -10.14
CA ARG A 79 7.42 0.12 -10.10
C ARG A 79 6.79 -0.02 -11.48
N TYR A 80 6.81 1.03 -12.30
CA TYR A 80 6.28 0.94 -13.66
C TYR A 80 7.06 -0.08 -14.50
N TRP A 81 8.39 -0.08 -14.40
CA TRP A 81 9.23 -1.12 -15.00
C TRP A 81 8.85 -2.52 -14.49
N ALA A 82 8.67 -2.68 -13.18
CA ALA A 82 8.26 -3.96 -12.59
C ALA A 82 6.91 -4.46 -13.13
N LYS A 83 5.97 -3.54 -13.37
CA LYS A 83 4.69 -3.85 -14.01
C LYS A 83 4.85 -4.32 -15.46
N LEU A 84 5.72 -3.68 -16.24
CA LEU A 84 6.02 -4.12 -17.61
C LEU A 84 6.65 -5.52 -17.65
N CYS A 85 7.39 -5.88 -16.60
CA CYS A 85 7.97 -7.21 -16.43
C CYS A 85 7.01 -8.22 -15.77
N SER A 86 5.77 -7.84 -15.47
CA SER A 86 4.76 -8.65 -14.76
C SER A 86 5.21 -9.16 -13.38
N ILE A 87 6.16 -8.50 -12.71
CA ILE A 87 6.64 -8.92 -11.38
C ILE A 87 5.98 -8.14 -10.22
N ASP A 88 5.03 -7.25 -10.49
CA ASP A 88 4.31 -6.45 -9.48
C ASP A 88 2.89 -6.95 -9.16
N HIS A 89 2.61 -8.23 -9.42
CA HIS A 89 1.31 -8.89 -9.20
C HIS A 89 1.39 -9.90 -8.02
N PRO A 90 1.12 -9.49 -6.77
CA PRO A 90 1.20 -10.37 -5.60
C PRO A 90 0.31 -11.60 -5.68
N GLU A 91 -0.88 -11.45 -6.27
CA GLU A 91 -1.85 -12.55 -6.43
C GLU A 91 -1.33 -13.65 -7.37
N GLU A 92 -0.34 -13.34 -8.21
CA GLU A 92 0.30 -14.27 -9.15
C GLU A 92 1.74 -14.64 -8.70
N GLY A 93 2.09 -14.37 -7.44
CA GLY A 93 3.43 -14.66 -6.89
C GLY A 93 4.48 -13.56 -7.13
N GLY A 94 4.08 -12.41 -7.67
CA GLY A 94 4.93 -11.23 -7.78
C GLY A 94 5.15 -10.49 -6.46
N LEU A 95 5.93 -9.41 -6.50
CA LEU A 95 6.23 -8.61 -5.32
C LEU A 95 5.15 -7.55 -5.07
N PRO A 96 4.76 -7.32 -3.79
CA PRO A 96 3.88 -6.22 -3.43
C PRO A 96 4.46 -4.85 -3.79
N PRO A 97 3.62 -3.89 -4.23
CA PRO A 97 4.05 -2.54 -4.60
C PRO A 97 4.97 -1.83 -3.59
N TYR A 98 4.72 -1.99 -2.29
CA TYR A 98 5.52 -1.33 -1.25
C TYR A 98 6.96 -1.87 -1.19
N VAL A 99 7.20 -3.10 -1.65
CA VAL A 99 8.54 -3.70 -1.68
C VAL A 99 9.45 -2.93 -2.64
N PHE A 100 8.95 -2.52 -3.81
CA PHE A 100 9.72 -1.69 -4.74
C PHE A 100 10.10 -0.33 -4.14
N ALA A 101 9.22 0.25 -3.31
CA ALA A 101 9.54 1.47 -2.58
C ALA A 101 10.68 1.25 -1.57
N LEU A 102 10.64 0.14 -0.82
CA LEU A 102 11.70 -0.23 0.12
C LEU A 102 13.03 -0.51 -0.57
N MET A 103 13.02 -1.19 -1.73
CA MET A 103 14.22 -1.42 -2.52
C MET A 103 14.86 -0.11 -3.00
N ALA A 104 14.05 0.84 -3.48
CA ALA A 104 14.53 2.16 -3.88
C ALA A 104 15.12 2.94 -2.69
N ILE A 105 14.44 2.91 -1.54
CA ILE A 105 14.94 3.53 -0.30
C ILE A 105 16.28 2.92 0.11
N PHE A 106 16.36 1.59 0.13
CA PHE A 106 17.59 0.88 0.47
C PHE A 106 18.72 1.23 -0.49
N PHE A 107 18.45 1.25 -1.79
CA PHE A 107 19.44 1.70 -2.78
C PHE A 107 19.97 3.11 -2.47
N LEU A 108 19.08 4.07 -2.16
CA LEU A 108 19.48 5.44 -1.84
C LEU A 108 20.26 5.57 -0.51
N GLN A 109 19.99 4.68 0.45
CA GLN A 109 20.74 4.58 1.72
C GLN A 109 22.12 3.96 1.53
N GLN A 110 22.28 3.00 0.61
CA GLN A 110 23.52 2.25 0.38
C GLN A 110 24.47 2.89 -0.65
N ARG A 111 24.11 4.05 -1.19
CA ARG A 111 25.02 4.80 -2.06
C ARG A 111 26.30 5.16 -1.30
N LYS A 112 27.43 5.28 -2.03
CA LYS A 112 28.69 5.78 -1.48
C LYS A 112 28.52 7.11 -0.73
N GLU A 113 27.68 7.98 -1.30
CA GLU A 113 27.13 9.16 -0.62
C GLU A 113 25.62 8.92 -0.42
N PRO A 114 25.19 8.53 0.79
CA PRO A 114 23.78 8.26 1.09
C PRO A 114 22.91 9.50 0.86
N LEU A 115 21.80 9.33 0.14
CA LEU A 115 20.79 10.39 -0.03
C LEU A 115 19.67 10.32 1.01
N LEU A 116 19.54 9.19 1.69
CA LEU A 116 18.53 8.99 2.72
C LEU A 116 19.20 8.52 4.01
N PRO A 117 18.71 8.95 5.18
CA PRO A 117 19.15 8.41 6.46
C PRO A 117 18.68 6.96 6.59
N VAL A 118 19.43 6.16 7.37
CA VAL A 118 18.98 4.84 7.83
C VAL A 118 18.12 4.98 9.08
N TYR A 119 17.23 4.03 9.32
CA TYR A 119 16.31 4.08 10.46
C TYR A 119 17.02 3.81 11.80
N LEU A 120 17.96 2.88 11.81
CA LEU A 120 18.80 2.53 12.95
C LEU A 120 20.26 2.79 12.61
N GLY A 121 21.02 3.31 13.56
CA GLY A 121 22.45 3.55 13.42
C GLY A 121 23.09 3.71 14.80
N SER A 122 24.35 4.17 14.85
CA SER A 122 25.12 4.31 16.09
C SER A 122 24.58 5.35 17.09
N TRP A 123 23.46 5.98 16.76
CA TRP A 123 22.74 6.95 17.60
C TRP A 123 21.59 6.32 18.39
N VAL A 124 21.40 5.00 18.28
CA VAL A 124 20.44 4.20 19.05
C VAL A 124 21.18 3.42 20.13
#